data_AF-A0ABD5Q520-F1
#
_entry.id   AF-A0ABD5Q520-F1
#
_cell.length_a   1.000
_cell.length_b   1.000
_cell.length_c   1.000
_cell.angle_alpha   90.00
_cell.angle_beta   90.00
_cell.angle_gamma   90.00
#
_symmetry.space_group_name_H-M   'P 1'
#
loop_
_entity.id
_entity.type
_entity.pdbx_description
1 polymer ?
#
loop_
_entity_poly.entity_id
_entity_poly.type
_entity_poly.pdbx_seq_one_letter_code
_entity_poly.pdbx_strand_id
1 'polypeptide(L)'
;MSDSDGERSPVEATDRSALAVALVGGFQWAITGAYVFLLGFLVVAWHFRTTRTPVSLDLSWAFAGFVAAAFVVGSLWVRARSPAPGTADSRDAHDRRIEVVVTMLVLGFLLPFGVPRLLDLFGVTLSDPTLGFGLAYVLALTLSYGLVYGLGVRPFLGPRRSDRPDFGE
;
A
#
# COMPACT_ATOMS: atom_id res chain seq x y z
N MET A 1 -35.93 14.41 24.92
CA MET A 1 -34.93 14.13 23.85
C MET A 1 -33.89 15.23 23.97
N SER A 2 -32.80 14.92 24.67
CA SER A 2 -31.71 15.86 24.93
C SER A 2 -30.67 15.63 23.85
N ASP A 3 -30.41 16.64 23.01
CA ASP A 3 -29.23 16.67 22.15
C ASP A 3 -28.00 16.70 23.05
N SER A 4 -27.39 15.54 23.23
CA SER A 4 -26.07 15.36 23.83
C SER A 4 -25.02 15.21 22.73
N ASP A 5 -25.08 16.06 21.71
CA ASP A 5 -23.95 16.27 20.82
C ASP A 5 -22.93 17.13 21.58
N GLY A 6 -22.24 16.45 22.50
CA GLY A 6 -21.15 17.02 23.26
C GLY A 6 -20.15 17.62 22.29
N GLU A 7 -19.88 18.92 22.48
CA GLU A 7 -18.73 19.62 21.94
C GLU A 7 -17.48 18.78 22.20
N ARG A 8 -17.11 17.95 21.22
CA ARG A 8 -15.80 17.33 21.20
C ARG A 8 -14.82 18.48 21.11
N SER A 9 -14.05 18.68 22.17
CA SER A 9 -13.02 19.71 22.21
C SER A 9 -12.19 19.63 20.92
N PRO A 10 -11.92 20.76 20.24
CA PRO A 10 -11.21 20.78 18.96
C PRO A 10 -9.85 20.07 19.02
N VAL A 11 -9.26 19.94 20.23
CA VAL A 11 -8.05 19.18 20.50
C VAL A 11 -8.24 17.67 20.27
N GLU A 12 -9.31 17.08 20.81
CA GLU A 12 -9.57 15.64 20.66
C GLU A 12 -9.87 15.22 19.22
N ALA A 13 -10.54 16.10 18.46
CA ALA A 13 -10.81 15.87 17.04
C ALA A 13 -9.50 15.89 16.22
N THR A 14 -8.58 16.78 16.58
CA THR A 14 -7.27 16.91 15.94
C THR A 14 -6.39 15.69 16.22
N ASP A 15 -6.36 15.22 17.48
CA ASP A 15 -5.58 14.03 17.86
C ASP A 15 -6.09 12.76 17.18
N ARG A 16 -7.41 12.57 17.11
CA ARG A 16 -8.01 11.45 16.37
C ARG A 16 -7.66 11.50 14.88
N SER A 17 -7.70 12.68 14.27
CA SER A 17 -7.31 12.86 12.87
C SER A 17 -5.82 12.53 12.67
N ALA A 18 -4.95 12.96 13.58
CA ALA A 18 -3.51 12.68 13.50
C ALA A 18 -3.21 11.18 13.66
N LEU A 19 -3.92 10.50 14.56
CA LEU A 19 -3.81 9.04 14.74
C LEU A 19 -4.24 8.29 13.48
N ALA A 20 -5.38 8.65 12.89
CA ALA A 20 -5.86 8.03 11.65
C ALA A 20 -4.83 8.17 10.52
N VAL A 21 -4.21 9.34 10.37
CA VAL A 21 -3.15 9.57 9.39
C VAL A 21 -1.94 8.68 9.61
N ALA A 22 -1.51 8.51 10.86
CA ALA A 22 -0.41 7.62 11.22
C ALA A 22 -0.73 6.15 10.94
N LEU A 23 -1.93 5.68 11.31
CA LEU A 23 -2.36 4.29 11.08
C LEU A 23 -2.41 3.94 9.60
N VAL A 24 -2.95 4.83 8.75
CA VAL A 24 -2.94 4.62 7.29
C VAL A 24 -1.51 4.55 6.75
N GLY A 25 -0.60 5.37 7.29
CA GLY A 25 0.82 5.25 7.04
C GLY A 25 1.38 3.88 7.39
N GLY A 26 1.04 3.38 8.58
CA GLY A 26 1.39 2.03 9.02
C GLY A 26 0.87 0.96 8.06
N PHE A 27 -0.40 1.00 7.68
CA PHE A 27 -0.99 0.04 6.75
C PHE A 27 -0.30 0.03 5.40
N GLN A 28 0.02 1.20 4.85
CA GLN A 28 0.79 1.30 3.61
C GLN A 28 2.13 0.56 3.72
N TRP A 29 2.91 0.85 4.77
CA TRP A 29 4.21 0.20 4.97
C TRP A 29 4.09 -1.29 5.27
N ALA A 30 3.05 -1.72 5.99
CA ALA A 30 2.77 -3.12 6.27
C ALA A 30 2.48 -3.90 4.99
N ILE A 31 1.62 -3.35 4.12
CA ILE A 31 1.28 -3.96 2.83
C ILE A 31 2.51 -3.97 1.94
N THR A 32 3.18 -2.84 1.73
CA THR A 32 4.41 -2.77 0.93
C THR A 32 5.46 -3.75 1.44
N GLY A 33 5.66 -3.81 2.76
CA GLY A 33 6.55 -4.76 3.41
C GLY A 33 6.17 -6.21 3.12
N ALA A 34 4.87 -6.56 3.20
CA ALA A 34 4.40 -7.90 2.86
C ALA A 34 4.75 -8.28 1.41
N TYR A 35 4.56 -7.38 0.43
CA TYR A 35 4.95 -7.64 -0.96
C TYR A 35 6.46 -7.85 -1.10
N VAL A 36 7.27 -6.99 -0.47
CA VAL A 36 8.74 -7.12 -0.50
C VAL A 36 9.19 -8.43 0.15
N PHE A 37 8.59 -8.82 1.27
CA PHE A 37 8.88 -10.09 1.94
C PHE A 37 8.52 -11.28 1.05
N LEU A 38 7.34 -11.26 0.42
CA LEU A 38 6.92 -12.31 -0.51
C LEU A 38 7.87 -12.41 -1.70
N LEU A 39 8.29 -11.29 -2.28
CA LEU A 39 9.30 -11.28 -3.36
C LEU A 39 10.64 -11.87 -2.89
N GLY A 40 11.12 -11.49 -1.71
CA GLY A 40 12.32 -12.08 -1.11
C GLY A 40 12.17 -13.60 -0.89
N PHE A 41 11.03 -14.03 -0.38
CA PHE A 41 10.71 -15.45 -0.21
C PHE A 41 10.73 -16.21 -1.55
N LEU A 42 10.15 -15.65 -2.61
CA LEU A 42 10.18 -16.25 -3.95
C LEU A 42 11.62 -16.40 -4.46
N VAL A 43 12.49 -15.41 -4.23
CA VAL A 43 13.92 -15.48 -4.59
C VAL A 43 14.63 -16.58 -3.82
N VAL A 44 14.38 -16.70 -2.51
CA VAL A 44 14.96 -17.76 -1.66
C VAL A 44 14.45 -19.14 -2.07
N ALA A 45 13.15 -19.28 -2.33
CA ALA A 45 12.54 -20.53 -2.78
C ALA A 45 13.10 -20.97 -4.13
N TRP A 46 13.25 -20.03 -5.07
CA TRP A 46 13.91 -20.27 -6.36
C TRP A 46 15.36 -20.72 -6.15
N HIS A 47 16.11 -20.05 -5.28
CA HIS A 47 17.50 -20.43 -4.95
C HIS A 47 17.58 -21.88 -4.44
N PHE A 48 16.79 -22.25 -3.43
CA PHE A 48 16.79 -23.63 -2.91
C PHE A 48 16.34 -24.67 -3.93
N ARG A 49 15.39 -24.30 -4.81
CA ARG A 49 14.98 -25.16 -5.92
C ARG A 49 16.14 -25.38 -6.90
N THR A 50 16.89 -24.34 -7.25
CA THR A 50 18.05 -24.44 -8.14
C THR A 50 19.18 -25.27 -7.53
N THR A 51 19.39 -25.17 -6.21
CA THR A 51 20.40 -25.96 -5.48
C THR A 51 19.89 -27.34 -5.04
N ARG A 52 18.65 -27.71 -5.41
CA ARG A 52 17.97 -28.97 -5.04
C ARG A 52 18.03 -29.28 -3.54
N THR A 53 18.00 -28.25 -2.70
CA THR A 53 18.08 -28.41 -1.25
C THR A 53 16.68 -28.61 -0.68
N PRO A 54 16.37 -29.75 -0.05
CA PRO A 54 15.08 -29.94 0.59
C PRO A 54 15.07 -29.14 1.91
N VAL A 55 14.24 -28.10 1.97
CA VAL A 55 14.05 -27.29 3.18
C VAL A 55 12.56 -27.06 3.40
N SER A 56 12.11 -27.29 4.63
CA SER A 56 10.80 -26.85 5.13
C SER A 56 11.05 -25.71 6.10
N LEU A 57 10.64 -24.49 5.74
CA LEU A 57 10.76 -23.33 6.61
C LEU A 57 9.36 -22.86 7.01
N ASP A 58 9.08 -22.83 8.31
CA ASP A 58 7.90 -22.12 8.83
C ASP A 58 8.26 -20.63 8.99
N LEU A 59 7.92 -19.83 7.98
CA LEU A 59 8.13 -18.38 8.00
C LEU A 59 6.94 -17.61 8.57
N SER A 60 5.90 -18.28 9.09
CA SER A 60 4.66 -17.60 9.51
C SER A 60 4.94 -16.53 10.55
N TRP A 61 5.78 -16.83 11.54
CA TRP A 61 6.21 -15.89 12.57
C TRP A 61 7.17 -14.81 12.05
N ALA A 62 8.08 -15.17 11.16
CA ALA A 62 9.00 -14.20 10.55
C ALA A 62 8.24 -13.18 9.69
N PHE A 63 7.26 -13.64 8.92
CA PHE A 63 6.37 -12.80 8.13
C PHE A 63 5.53 -11.90 9.04
N ALA A 64 4.85 -12.46 10.04
CA ALA A 64 4.04 -11.68 10.97
C ALA A 64 4.87 -10.61 11.70
N GLY A 65 6.06 -10.98 12.17
CA GLY A 65 7.00 -10.06 12.82
C GLY A 65 7.48 -8.95 11.88
N PHE A 66 7.82 -9.29 10.63
CA PHE A 66 8.25 -8.32 9.63
C PHE A 66 7.14 -7.33 9.27
N VAL A 67 5.92 -7.82 9.06
CA VAL A 67 4.75 -6.98 8.75
C VAL A 67 4.39 -6.07 9.94
N ALA A 68 4.41 -6.61 11.16
CA ALA A 68 4.16 -5.82 12.36
C ALA A 68 5.23 -4.74 12.56
N ALA A 69 6.51 -5.07 12.35
CA ALA A 69 7.59 -4.09 12.41
C ALA A 69 7.43 -3.00 11.34
N ALA A 70 7.13 -3.38 10.10
CA ALA A 70 6.88 -2.43 9.01
C ALA A 70 5.69 -1.51 9.31
N PHE A 71 4.62 -2.04 9.90
CA PHE A 71 3.47 -1.26 10.35
C PHE A 71 3.87 -0.21 11.39
N VAL A 72 4.59 -0.62 12.43
CA VAL A 72 5.02 0.27 13.52
C VAL A 72 5.96 1.34 13.00
N VAL A 73 6.99 0.94 12.25
CA VAL A 73 7.96 1.87 11.65
C VAL A 73 7.27 2.86 10.72
N GLY A 74 6.36 2.38 9.86
CA GLY A 74 5.59 3.24 8.96
C GLY A 74 4.70 4.24 9.69
N SER A 75 4.02 3.80 10.75
CA SER A 75 3.18 4.66 11.58
C SER A 75 3.99 5.77 12.24
N LEU A 76 5.13 5.42 12.84
CA LEU A 76 6.04 6.36 13.49
C LEU A 76 6.67 7.33 12.50
N TRP A 77 7.12 6.82 11.35
CA TRP A 77 7.69 7.62 10.27
C TRP A 77 6.70 8.67 9.77
N VAL A 78 5.47 8.26 9.52
CA VAL A 78 4.40 9.16 9.07
C VAL A 78 4.08 10.19 10.15
N ARG A 79 4.00 9.77 11.41
CA ARG A 79 3.75 10.71 12.51
C ARG A 79 4.86 11.76 12.65
N ALA A 80 6.12 11.37 12.42
CA ALA A 80 7.27 12.27 12.51
C ALA A 80 7.40 13.23 11.32
N ARG A 81 6.91 12.86 10.13
CA ARG A 81 7.06 13.67 8.89
C ARG A 81 5.78 14.29 8.35
N SER A 82 4.62 14.07 8.97
CA SER A 82 3.37 14.63 8.45
C SER A 82 3.31 16.14 8.70
N PRO A 83 2.83 16.92 7.71
CA PRO A 83 2.51 18.34 7.89
C PRO A 83 1.49 18.53 9.01
N ALA A 84 1.39 19.76 9.52
CA ALA A 84 0.43 20.10 10.57
C ALA A 84 -0.99 19.60 10.21
N PRO A 85 -1.71 18.97 11.16
CA PRO A 85 -3.05 18.44 10.91
C PRO A 85 -4.00 19.52 10.37
N GLY A 86 -4.83 19.16 9.40
CA GLY A 86 -5.85 20.06 8.85
C GLY A 86 -5.39 20.92 7.67
N THR A 87 -4.10 20.94 7.35
CA THR A 87 -3.57 21.60 6.13
C THR A 87 -3.96 20.84 4.86
N ALA A 88 -4.06 21.55 3.73
CA ALA A 88 -4.37 20.96 2.44
C ALA A 88 -3.34 19.87 2.03
N ASP A 89 -2.07 20.07 2.39
CA ASP A 89 -0.99 19.11 2.12
C ASP A 89 -1.10 17.84 2.97
N SER A 90 -1.54 17.97 4.24
CA SER A 90 -1.78 16.79 5.10
C SER A 90 -2.90 15.89 4.55
N ARG A 91 -3.97 16.49 4.01
CA ARG A 91 -5.08 15.77 3.38
C ARG A 91 -4.63 15.12 2.08
N ASP A 92 -3.92 15.86 1.23
CA ASP A 92 -3.41 15.33 -0.03
C ASP A 92 -2.49 14.13 0.18
N ALA A 93 -1.56 14.23 1.13
CA ALA A 93 -0.67 13.13 1.48
C ALA A 93 -1.45 11.92 2.03
N HIS A 94 -2.44 12.13 2.90
CA HIS A 94 -3.27 11.07 3.45
C HIS A 94 -4.05 10.33 2.35
N ASP A 95 -4.70 11.07 1.45
CA ASP A 95 -5.45 10.50 0.32
C ASP A 95 -4.56 9.65 -0.57
N ARG A 96 -3.35 10.11 -0.91
CA ARG A 96 -2.39 9.34 -1.73
C ARG A 96 -2.04 8.00 -1.06
N ARG A 97 -1.90 7.97 0.26
CA ARG A 97 -1.60 6.73 0.99
C ARG A 97 -2.76 5.75 0.91
N ILE A 98 -4.00 6.23 1.11
CA ILE A 98 -5.21 5.42 0.95
C ILE A 98 -5.29 4.87 -0.47
N GLU A 99 -5.09 5.73 -1.46
CA GLU A 99 -5.14 5.36 -2.87
C GLU A 99 -4.12 4.27 -3.21
N VAL A 100 -2.88 4.39 -2.74
CA VAL A 100 -1.84 3.38 -2.93
C VAL A 100 -2.22 2.07 -2.26
N VAL A 101 -2.70 2.12 -1.01
CA VAL A 101 -3.13 0.93 -0.27
C VAL A 101 -4.24 0.20 -1.03
N VAL A 102 -5.29 0.92 -1.42
CA VAL A 102 -6.42 0.34 -2.16
C VAL A 102 -5.96 -0.20 -3.51
N THR A 103 -5.15 0.57 -4.25
CA THR A 103 -4.61 0.15 -5.55
C THR A 103 -3.73 -1.09 -5.41
N MET A 104 -2.87 -1.16 -4.39
CA MET A 104 -2.07 -2.36 -4.12
C MET A 104 -2.92 -3.56 -3.77
N LEU A 105 -3.99 -3.40 -2.99
CA LEU A 105 -4.89 -4.50 -2.66
C LEU A 105 -5.64 -5.00 -3.90
N VAL A 106 -6.15 -4.09 -4.72
CA VAL A 106 -6.88 -4.43 -5.96
C VAL A 106 -5.95 -5.09 -6.98
N LEU A 107 -4.82 -4.46 -7.30
CA LEU A 107 -3.85 -5.01 -8.25
C LEU A 107 -3.21 -6.29 -7.71
N GLY A 108 -2.94 -6.32 -6.42
CA GLY A 108 -2.48 -7.47 -5.67
C GLY A 108 -3.35 -8.70 -5.80
N PHE A 109 -4.66 -8.48 -5.83
CA PHE A 109 -5.63 -9.52 -6.08
C PHE A 109 -5.73 -9.86 -7.56
N LEU A 110 -5.83 -8.85 -8.45
CA LEU A 110 -6.11 -9.08 -9.87
C LEU A 110 -4.92 -9.60 -10.68
N LEU A 111 -3.72 -9.06 -10.46
CA LEU A 111 -2.54 -9.36 -11.28
C LEU A 111 -2.09 -10.82 -11.17
N PRO A 112 -2.11 -11.49 -10.00
CA PRO A 112 -1.77 -12.91 -9.94
C PRO A 112 -2.65 -13.79 -10.83
N PHE A 113 -3.88 -13.40 -11.12
CA PHE A 113 -4.77 -14.11 -12.05
C PHE A 113 -4.67 -13.58 -13.49
N GLY A 114 -4.40 -12.29 -13.66
CA GLY A 114 -4.30 -11.65 -14.98
C GLY A 114 -2.98 -11.91 -15.70
N VAL A 115 -1.85 -11.87 -14.98
CA VAL A 115 -0.50 -12.01 -15.55
C VAL A 115 -0.30 -13.36 -16.24
N PRO A 116 -0.67 -14.52 -15.66
CA PRO A 116 -0.54 -15.79 -16.38
C PRO A 116 -1.31 -15.82 -17.70
N ARG A 117 -2.56 -15.34 -17.70
CA ARG A 117 -3.39 -15.28 -18.93
C ARG A 117 -2.83 -14.33 -19.97
N LEU A 118 -2.26 -13.20 -19.54
CA LEU A 118 -1.65 -12.22 -20.44
C LEU A 118 -0.42 -12.83 -21.11
N LEU A 119 0.43 -13.51 -20.34
CA LEU A 119 1.62 -14.19 -20.85
C LEU A 119 1.25 -15.30 -21.84
N ASP A 120 0.23 -16.09 -21.54
CA ASP A 120 -0.30 -17.12 -22.46
C ASP A 120 -0.77 -16.49 -23.79
N LEU A 121 -1.45 -15.34 -23.73
CA LEU A 121 -1.89 -14.60 -24.92
C LEU A 121 -0.73 -14.16 -25.82
N PHE A 122 0.41 -13.81 -25.22
CA PHE A 122 1.63 -13.43 -25.93
C PHE A 122 2.54 -14.63 -26.27
N GLY A 123 2.09 -15.86 -25.99
CA GLY A 123 2.87 -17.07 -26.24
C GLY A 123 4.10 -17.24 -25.34
N VAL A 124 4.13 -16.56 -24.19
CA VAL A 124 5.23 -16.63 -23.22
C VAL A 124 4.94 -17.71 -22.20
N THR A 125 5.54 -18.88 -22.36
CA THR A 125 5.47 -19.95 -21.35
C THR A 125 6.52 -19.74 -20.26
N LEU A 126 6.08 -19.36 -19.06
CA LEU A 126 6.93 -19.44 -17.88
C LEU A 126 7.03 -20.89 -17.42
N SER A 127 8.24 -21.45 -17.43
CA SER A 127 8.51 -22.80 -16.95
C SER A 127 8.35 -22.97 -15.44
N ASP A 128 8.25 -21.86 -14.69
CA ASP A 128 8.05 -21.84 -13.25
C ASP A 128 6.90 -20.90 -12.86
N PRO A 129 5.79 -21.41 -12.27
CA PRO A 129 4.67 -20.57 -11.82
C PRO A 129 5.11 -19.52 -10.78
N THR A 130 6.18 -19.79 -10.02
CA THR A 130 6.78 -18.88 -9.03
C THR A 130 7.18 -17.53 -9.66
N LEU A 131 7.65 -17.55 -10.91
CA LEU A 131 8.04 -16.34 -11.65
C LEU A 131 6.83 -15.49 -12.04
N GLY A 132 5.69 -16.13 -12.36
CA GLY A 132 4.45 -15.43 -12.69
C GLY A 132 3.88 -14.65 -11.50
N PHE A 133 3.90 -15.27 -10.32
CA PHE A 133 3.51 -14.59 -9.07
C PHE A 133 4.48 -13.45 -8.71
N GLY A 134 5.79 -13.66 -8.84
CA GLY A 134 6.78 -12.62 -8.61
C GLY A 134 6.56 -11.41 -9.51
N LEU A 135 6.36 -11.63 -10.81
CA LEU A 135 6.07 -10.56 -11.77
C LEU A 135 4.78 -9.80 -11.43
N ALA A 136 3.72 -10.51 -11.03
CA ALA A 136 2.47 -9.88 -10.60
C ALA A 136 2.67 -8.97 -9.38
N TYR A 137 3.46 -9.39 -8.40
CA TYR A 137 3.76 -8.59 -7.20
C TYR A 137 4.65 -7.39 -7.50
N VAL A 138 5.64 -7.52 -8.38
CA VAL A 138 6.43 -6.38 -8.85
C VAL A 138 5.54 -5.37 -9.58
N LEU A 139 4.69 -5.83 -10.50
CA LEU A 139 3.75 -4.96 -11.22
C LEU A 139 2.77 -4.27 -10.27
N ALA A 140 2.24 -4.97 -9.26
CA ALA A 140 1.36 -4.38 -8.26
C ALA A 140 2.04 -3.23 -7.49
N LEU A 141 3.32 -3.40 -7.11
CA LEU A 141 4.12 -2.37 -6.46
C LEU A 141 4.42 -1.20 -7.39
N THR A 142 4.96 -1.47 -8.58
CA THR A 142 5.40 -0.44 -9.52
C THR A 142 4.23 0.38 -10.04
N LEU A 143 3.11 -0.26 -10.38
CA LEU A 143 1.93 0.45 -10.87
C LEU A 143 1.29 1.29 -9.77
N SER A 144 1.12 0.75 -8.56
CA SER A 144 0.49 1.50 -7.45
C SER A 144 1.29 2.74 -7.07
N TYR A 145 2.61 2.60 -6.85
CA TYR A 145 3.46 3.74 -6.52
C TYR A 145 3.68 4.67 -7.73
N GLY A 146 3.88 4.12 -8.92
CA GLY A 146 4.09 4.89 -10.14
C GLY A 146 2.88 5.75 -10.52
N LEU A 147 1.67 5.18 -10.46
CA LEU A 147 0.43 5.91 -10.75
C LEU A 147 0.18 7.01 -9.72
N VAL A 148 0.25 6.68 -8.43
CA VAL A 148 -0.19 7.61 -7.38
C VAL A 148 0.88 8.63 -7.01
N TYR A 149 2.14 8.21 -6.84
CA TYR A 149 3.23 9.12 -6.46
C TYR A 149 3.97 9.71 -7.67
N GLY A 150 4.13 8.95 -8.75
CA GLY A 150 4.81 9.40 -9.96
C GLY A 150 3.94 10.29 -10.84
N LEU A 151 2.73 9.83 -11.15
CA LEU A 151 1.81 10.52 -12.07
C LEU A 151 0.72 11.33 -11.36
N GLY A 152 0.54 11.15 -10.05
CA GLY A 152 -0.51 11.84 -9.28
C GLY A 152 -1.93 11.35 -9.60
N VAL A 153 -2.07 10.21 -10.28
CA VAL A 153 -3.37 9.65 -10.67
C VAL A 153 -4.04 9.00 -9.47
N ARG A 154 -5.33 9.30 -9.27
CA ARG A 154 -6.16 8.77 -8.17
C ARG A 154 -7.39 8.05 -8.74
N PRO A 155 -7.26 6.79 -9.17
CA PRO A 155 -8.35 6.05 -9.81
C PRO A 155 -9.59 5.87 -8.92
N PHE A 156 -9.44 5.75 -7.60
CA PHE A 156 -10.54 5.44 -6.67
C PHE A 156 -11.08 6.69 -5.94
N LEU A 157 -10.21 7.57 -5.45
CA LEU A 157 -10.64 8.79 -4.74
C LEU A 157 -11.02 9.94 -5.70
N GLY A 158 -10.73 9.81 -6.99
CA GLY A 158 -11.06 10.79 -8.02
C GLY A 158 -10.09 11.99 -8.06
N PRO A 159 -10.19 12.83 -9.11
CA PRO A 159 -9.36 14.03 -9.23
C PRO A 159 -9.57 14.95 -8.03
N ARG A 160 -8.47 15.52 -7.52
CA ARG A 160 -8.53 16.61 -6.55
C ARG A 160 -9.40 17.70 -7.17
N ARG A 161 -10.38 18.19 -6.41
CA ARG A 161 -11.16 19.40 -6.74
C ARG A 161 -10.20 20.60 -6.62
N SER A 162 -9.31 20.74 -7.60
CA SER A 162 -8.38 21.84 -7.70
C SER A 162 -9.09 22.98 -8.42
N ASP A 163 -9.11 24.14 -7.78
CA ASP A 163 -9.42 25.45 -8.35
C ASP A 163 -10.82 25.60 -8.96
N ARG A 164 -11.81 25.89 -8.11
CA ARG A 164 -12.75 26.93 -8.51
C ARG A 164 -11.93 28.23 -8.44
N PRO A 165 -11.54 28.86 -9.55
CA PRO A 165 -11.25 30.27 -9.47
C PRO A 165 -12.54 30.90 -8.94
N ASP A 166 -12.48 31.48 -7.74
CA ASP A 166 -13.38 32.58 -7.43
C ASP A 166 -13.06 33.67 -8.47
N PHE A 167 -13.67 33.55 -9.64
CA PHE A 167 -14.09 34.72 -10.40
C PHE A 167 -15.24 35.32 -9.59
N GLY A 168 -14.86 35.97 -8.49
CA GLY A 168 -15.69 36.90 -7.77
C GLY A 168 -15.83 38.15 -8.62
N GLU A 169 -17.08 38.50 -8.84
CA GLU A 169 -17.60 39.71 -9.49
C GLU A 169 -17.10 41.01 -8.85
#